data_AF-X0WY99-F1
#
_entry.id   AF-X0WY99-F1
#
_cell.length_a   1.000
_cell.length_b   1.000
_cell.length_c   1.000
_cell.angle_alpha   90.00
_cell.angle_beta   90.00
_cell.angle_gamma   90.00
#
_symmetry.space_group_name_H-M   'P 1'
#
loop_
_entity.id
_entity.type
_entity.pdbx_description
1 polymer ?
#
loop_
_entity_poly.entity_id
_entity_poly.type
_entity_poly.pdbx_seq_one_letter_code
_entity_poly.pdbx_strand_id
1 'polypeptide(L)'
;TGAIEALEVFQDPATVPMLEERARYDPVPSIRRAARQAADALSSEMILQPLSVLELPVAPPPLARCLISTIDGNGGQILLVIRQVPDDPPVFCDVMFNDHEGIKDCYGGQADSVDEIGLAIVEGMAEMGIEMVDIGVDRALTELQRAYHTTLEAKRRLPFSFMAWQAWLEGEDPYVVTSFTLPHISAQERTDLLARCDDLLDLEEFTSWFFDPEELKGLERRFRKLVPREGTDDAVEALVTQGIRRIVDGP
;
A
#
# COMPACT_ATOMS: atom_id res chain seq x y z
N THR A 1 -4.30 -27.43 -3.76
CA THR A 1 -4.01 -28.47 -2.75
C THR A 1 -2.68 -29.13 -3.05
N GLY A 2 -2.40 -29.53 -4.31
CA GLY A 2 -1.11 -30.15 -4.69
C GLY A 2 0.16 -29.40 -4.27
N ALA A 3 0.18 -28.07 -4.24
CA ALA A 3 1.33 -27.31 -3.72
C ALA A 3 1.49 -27.40 -2.19
N ILE A 4 0.40 -27.47 -1.43
CA ILE A 4 0.45 -27.67 0.04
C ILE A 4 0.89 -29.11 0.35
N GLU A 5 0.37 -30.07 -0.40
CA GLU A 5 0.78 -31.48 -0.30
C GLU A 5 2.27 -31.64 -0.66
N ALA A 6 2.77 -30.90 -1.65
CA ALA A 6 4.20 -30.90 -1.97
C ALA A 6 5.06 -30.34 -0.83
N LEU A 7 4.63 -29.26 -0.16
CA LEU A 7 5.35 -28.69 0.98
C LEU A 7 5.40 -29.66 2.18
N GLU A 8 4.32 -30.40 2.42
CA GLU A 8 4.29 -31.47 3.43
C GLU A 8 5.31 -32.58 3.12
N VAL A 9 5.51 -32.91 1.84
CA VAL A 9 6.53 -33.89 1.40
C VAL A 9 7.97 -33.36 1.57
N PHE A 10 8.20 -32.06 1.38
CA PHE A 10 9.54 -31.47 1.53
C PHE A 10 9.99 -31.33 2.98
N GLN A 11 9.07 -31.39 3.94
CA GLN A 11 9.34 -31.34 5.39
C GLN A 11 10.22 -30.17 5.85
N ASP A 12 10.20 -29.05 5.13
CA ASP A 12 11.02 -27.90 5.44
C ASP A 12 10.36 -27.03 6.52
N PRO A 13 10.92 -26.93 7.74
CA PRO A 13 10.33 -26.13 8.81
C PRO A 13 10.28 -24.63 8.49
N ALA A 14 11.10 -24.13 7.54
CA ALA A 14 11.04 -22.73 7.10
C ALA A 14 9.69 -22.38 6.45
N THR A 15 8.92 -23.39 6.02
CA THR A 15 7.62 -23.20 5.35
C THR A 15 6.45 -23.06 6.33
N VAL A 16 6.66 -23.33 7.62
CA VAL A 16 5.60 -23.29 8.66
C VAL A 16 4.93 -21.91 8.75
N PRO A 17 5.64 -20.77 8.83
CA PRO A 17 4.99 -19.46 8.90
C PRO A 17 4.09 -19.17 7.68
N MET A 18 4.53 -19.56 6.48
CA MET A 18 3.73 -19.42 5.26
C MET A 18 2.47 -20.29 5.29
N LEU A 19 2.56 -21.52 5.81
CA LEU A 19 1.40 -22.40 5.97
C LEU A 19 0.42 -21.88 7.02
N GLU A 20 0.90 -21.33 8.13
CA GLU A 20 0.06 -20.70 9.16
C GLU A 20 -0.71 -19.49 8.62
N GLU A 21 -0.03 -18.64 7.84
CA GLU A 21 -0.67 -17.51 7.17
C GLU A 21 -1.77 -18.00 6.22
N ARG A 22 -1.48 -18.96 5.34
CA ARG A 22 -2.49 -19.53 4.43
C ARG A 22 -3.62 -20.19 5.21
N ALA A 23 -3.35 -20.85 6.33
CA ALA A 23 -4.36 -21.44 7.19
C ALA A 23 -5.33 -20.42 7.79
N ARG A 24 -4.89 -19.17 7.96
CA ARG A 24 -5.71 -18.08 8.51
C ARG A 24 -6.41 -17.26 7.43
N TYR A 25 -5.71 -16.88 6.37
CA TYR A 25 -6.16 -15.83 5.45
C TYR A 25 -6.53 -16.30 4.04
N ASP A 26 -6.25 -17.56 3.66
CA ASP A 26 -6.53 -17.99 2.29
C ASP A 26 -8.02 -17.81 1.94
N PRO A 27 -8.37 -17.26 0.76
CA PRO A 27 -9.76 -17.07 0.36
C PRO A 27 -10.57 -18.38 0.36
N VAL A 28 -9.93 -19.52 0.06
CA VAL A 28 -10.58 -20.80 -0.13
C VAL A 28 -10.58 -21.63 1.17
N PRO A 29 -11.75 -22.00 1.73
CA PRO A 29 -11.83 -22.73 2.99
C PRO A 29 -11.13 -24.09 3.01
N SER A 30 -11.12 -24.81 1.89
CA SER A 30 -10.42 -26.10 1.78
C SER A 30 -8.90 -25.94 1.84
N ILE A 31 -8.36 -24.88 1.24
CA ILE A 31 -6.94 -24.53 1.30
C ILE A 31 -6.56 -24.17 2.73
N ARG A 32 -7.39 -23.39 3.45
CA ARG A 32 -7.16 -23.07 4.86
C ARG A 32 -7.05 -24.32 5.74
N ARG A 33 -7.93 -25.30 5.52
CA ARG A 33 -7.91 -26.58 6.26
C ARG A 33 -6.66 -27.39 5.96
N ALA A 34 -6.32 -27.54 4.68
CA ALA A 34 -5.13 -28.28 4.26
C ALA A 34 -3.84 -27.63 4.79
N ALA A 35 -3.73 -26.30 4.69
CA ALA A 35 -2.58 -25.57 5.21
C ALA A 35 -2.43 -25.69 6.74
N ARG A 36 -3.55 -25.68 7.47
CA ARG A 36 -3.54 -25.92 8.93
C ARG A 36 -3.03 -27.30 9.27
N GLN A 37 -3.54 -28.33 8.59
CA GLN A 37 -3.11 -29.70 8.81
C GLN A 37 -1.62 -29.89 8.52
N ALA A 38 -1.12 -29.31 7.44
CA ALA A 38 0.30 -29.35 7.09
C ALA A 38 1.16 -28.59 8.12
N ALA A 39 0.73 -27.41 8.57
CA ALA A 39 1.45 -26.66 9.62
C ALA A 39 1.50 -27.45 10.94
N ASP A 40 0.36 -27.99 11.40
CA ASP A 40 0.28 -28.78 12.63
C ASP A 40 1.18 -30.04 12.56
N ALA A 41 1.24 -30.69 11.40
CA ALA A 41 2.10 -31.85 11.16
C ALA A 41 3.59 -31.48 11.22
N LEU A 42 4.01 -30.44 10.49
CA LEU A 42 5.41 -29.99 10.45
C LEU A 42 5.89 -29.46 11.82
N SER A 43 5.04 -28.73 12.54
CA SER A 43 5.37 -28.25 13.90
C SER A 43 5.52 -29.40 14.91
N SER A 44 4.77 -30.49 14.73
CA SER A 44 4.88 -31.69 15.57
C SER A 44 6.14 -32.51 15.28
N GLU A 45 6.69 -32.38 14.07
CA GLU A 45 7.85 -33.13 13.57
C GLU A 45 9.18 -32.35 13.66
N MET A 46 9.23 -31.20 14.35
CA MET A 46 10.42 -30.35 14.51
C MET A 46 11.64 -31.10 15.09
N ILE A 47 12.34 -31.82 14.22
CA ILE A 47 13.71 -32.26 14.37
C ILE A 47 14.55 -31.09 13.86
N LEU A 48 15.52 -30.66 14.67
CA LEU A 48 16.50 -29.61 14.38
C LEU A 48 17.25 -29.92 13.07
N GLN A 49 16.67 -29.60 11.92
CA GLN A 49 17.36 -29.61 10.64
C GLN A 49 17.98 -28.22 10.44
N PRO A 50 19.28 -28.15 10.09
CA PRO A 50 19.91 -26.89 9.77
C PRO A 50 19.30 -26.31 8.48
N LEU A 51 19.19 -24.99 8.44
CA LEU A 51 18.71 -24.20 7.30
C LEU A 51 19.37 -24.68 5.99
N SER A 52 18.54 -24.86 4.96
CA SER A 52 18.96 -25.36 3.66
C SER A 52 19.85 -24.34 2.93
N VAL A 53 20.82 -24.84 2.15
CA VAL A 53 21.76 -24.03 1.33
C VAL A 53 21.04 -23.18 0.27
N LEU A 54 19.73 -23.39 0.06
CA LEU A 54 18.89 -22.57 -0.81
C LEU A 54 18.51 -21.21 -0.20
N GLU A 55 18.87 -20.94 1.06
CA GLU A 55 18.63 -19.68 1.76
C GLU A 55 19.91 -18.85 1.90
N LEU A 56 20.68 -18.68 0.84
CA LEU A 56 21.65 -17.58 0.83
C LEU A 56 20.88 -16.30 0.47
N PRO A 57 20.64 -15.38 1.42
CA PRO A 57 20.06 -14.09 1.08
C PRO A 57 21.02 -13.39 0.12
N VAL A 58 20.64 -13.33 -1.15
CA VAL A 58 21.31 -12.44 -2.10
C VAL A 58 20.93 -11.05 -1.63
N ALA A 59 21.88 -10.36 -1.00
CA ALA A 59 21.67 -8.99 -0.57
C ALA A 59 21.16 -8.19 -1.78
N PRO A 60 20.03 -7.47 -1.65
CA PRO A 60 19.51 -6.71 -2.75
C PRO A 60 20.51 -5.62 -3.14
N PRO A 61 20.57 -5.22 -4.42
CA PRO A 61 21.51 -4.20 -4.85
C PRO A 61 21.27 -2.87 -4.11
N PRO A 62 22.28 -1.98 -4.08
CA PRO A 62 22.14 -0.69 -3.45
C PRO A 62 20.89 0.07 -3.92
N LEU A 63 20.17 0.64 -2.95
CA LEU A 63 19.05 1.51 -3.23
C LEU A 63 19.55 2.79 -3.91
N ALA A 64 18.98 3.10 -5.07
CA ALA A 64 19.25 4.35 -5.76
C ALA A 64 18.24 5.43 -5.38
N ARG A 65 16.95 5.07 -5.38
CA ARG A 65 15.83 5.94 -4.97
C ARG A 65 14.65 5.12 -4.47
N CYS A 66 13.85 5.73 -3.61
CA CYS A 66 12.57 5.18 -3.19
C CYS A 66 11.55 6.31 -3.09
N LEU A 67 10.42 6.17 -3.79
CA LEU A 67 9.39 7.19 -3.89
C LEU A 67 8.02 6.60 -3.56
N ILE A 68 7.14 7.40 -2.99
CA ILE A 68 5.74 7.06 -2.80
C ILE A 68 4.86 8.16 -3.36
N SER A 69 3.74 7.79 -3.98
CA SER A 69 2.77 8.75 -4.49
C SER A 69 1.97 9.41 -3.36
N THR A 70 1.34 10.54 -3.67
CA THR A 70 0.18 11.03 -2.93
C THR A 70 -0.94 9.98 -2.90
N ILE A 71 -1.83 10.11 -1.92
CA ILE A 71 -3.00 9.24 -1.76
C ILE A 71 -4.09 9.73 -2.71
N ASP A 72 -4.66 8.83 -3.51
CA ASP A 72 -5.80 9.13 -4.37
C ASP A 72 -7.16 9.12 -3.61
N GLY A 73 -8.26 9.45 -4.29
CA GLY A 73 -9.59 9.50 -3.70
C GLY A 73 -10.15 8.14 -3.24
N ASN A 74 -9.54 7.03 -3.67
CA ASN A 74 -9.87 5.66 -3.27
C ASN A 74 -8.90 5.13 -2.19
N GLY A 75 -8.03 5.99 -1.65
CA GLY A 75 -6.98 5.58 -0.70
C GLY A 75 -5.84 4.82 -1.36
N GLY A 76 -5.67 4.95 -2.67
CA GLY A 76 -4.65 4.31 -3.48
C GLY A 76 -3.32 5.05 -3.46
N GLN A 77 -2.23 4.29 -3.48
CA GLN A 77 -0.86 4.78 -3.58
C GLN A 77 -0.01 3.86 -4.44
N ILE A 78 1.08 4.43 -4.97
CA ILE A 78 2.12 3.72 -5.72
C ILE A 78 3.44 3.94 -4.98
N LEU A 79 4.11 2.85 -4.63
CA LEU A 79 5.48 2.85 -4.16
C LEU A 79 6.40 2.46 -5.30
N LEU A 80 7.42 3.26 -5.58
CA LEU A 80 8.47 2.98 -6.56
C LEU A 80 9.81 2.79 -5.84
N VAL A 81 10.43 1.63 -6.01
CA VAL A 81 11.76 1.30 -5.51
C VAL A 81 12.69 1.15 -6.71
N ILE A 82 13.79 1.92 -6.74
CA ILE A 82 14.80 1.86 -7.79
C ILE A 82 16.13 1.45 -7.18
N ARG A 83 16.74 0.41 -7.75
CA ARG A 83 18.05 -0.11 -7.32
C ARG A 83 19.04 -0.07 -8.46
N GLN A 84 20.28 0.27 -8.13
CA GLN A 84 21.38 0.32 -9.07
C GLN A 84 22.37 -0.80 -8.74
N VAL A 85 22.50 -1.76 -9.65
CA VAL A 85 23.57 -2.75 -9.60
C VAL A 85 24.83 -2.09 -10.19
N PRO A 86 26.02 -2.23 -9.58
CA PRO A 86 27.26 -1.75 -10.19
C PRO A 86 27.48 -2.39 -11.56
N ASP A 87 27.76 -1.57 -12.58
CA ASP A 87 28.04 -1.99 -13.97
C ASP A 87 26.88 -2.65 -14.73
N ASP A 88 25.68 -2.73 -14.14
CA ASP A 88 24.47 -3.32 -14.73
C ASP A 88 23.34 -2.27 -14.85
N PRO A 89 22.33 -2.50 -15.70
CA PRO A 89 21.18 -1.61 -15.82
C PRO A 89 20.40 -1.47 -14.49
N PRO A 90 19.91 -0.27 -14.14
CA PRO A 90 19.05 -0.10 -12.98
C PRO A 90 17.77 -0.91 -13.10
N VAL A 91 17.32 -1.40 -11.95
CA VAL A 91 16.12 -2.21 -11.79
C VAL A 91 15.12 -1.41 -10.97
N PHE A 92 13.85 -1.44 -11.35
CA PHE A 92 12.79 -0.85 -10.55
C PHE A 92 11.69 -1.86 -10.23
N CYS A 93 11.00 -1.60 -9.14
CA CYS A 93 9.76 -2.25 -8.77
C CYS A 93 8.76 -1.19 -8.32
N ASP A 94 7.59 -1.17 -8.95
CA ASP A 94 6.45 -0.38 -8.52
C ASP A 94 5.38 -1.29 -7.90
N VAL A 95 4.83 -0.86 -6.78
CA VAL A 95 3.79 -1.58 -6.04
C VAL A 95 2.60 -0.65 -5.86
N MET A 96 1.45 -1.05 -6.39
CA MET A 96 0.19 -0.33 -6.23
C MET A 96 -0.62 -0.97 -5.12
N PHE A 97 -1.08 -0.16 -4.16
CA PHE A 97 -1.90 -0.62 -3.04
C PHE A 97 -2.93 0.42 -2.64
N ASN A 98 -3.93 0.02 -1.86
CA ASN A 98 -4.87 0.93 -1.23
C ASN A 98 -5.25 0.49 0.19
N ASP A 99 -5.90 1.40 0.91
CA ASP A 99 -6.20 1.23 2.34
C ASP A 99 -7.25 0.15 2.67
N HIS A 100 -7.99 -0.34 1.68
CA HIS A 100 -9.14 -1.23 1.90
C HIS A 100 -9.04 -2.59 1.19
N GLU A 101 -8.25 -2.71 0.12
CA GLU A 101 -7.96 -3.99 -0.55
C GLU A 101 -6.50 -4.43 -0.37
N GLY A 102 -5.60 -3.54 0.03
CA GLY A 102 -4.17 -3.82 0.16
C GLY A 102 -3.46 -3.76 -1.18
N ILE A 103 -2.49 -4.65 -1.40
CA ILE A 103 -1.67 -4.73 -2.61
C ILE A 103 -2.54 -5.19 -3.78
N LYS A 104 -2.70 -4.30 -4.77
CA LYS A 104 -3.50 -4.53 -5.97
C LYS A 104 -2.65 -5.10 -7.09
N ASP A 105 -1.49 -4.52 -7.32
CA ASP A 105 -0.56 -4.95 -8.37
C ASP A 105 0.89 -4.64 -8.00
N CYS A 106 1.80 -5.30 -8.70
CA CYS A 106 3.23 -5.06 -8.60
C CYS A 106 3.85 -5.29 -9.97
N TYR A 107 4.61 -4.32 -10.43
CA TYR A 107 5.38 -4.43 -11.66
C TYR A 107 6.85 -4.18 -11.35
N GLY A 108 7.71 -4.68 -12.23
CA GLY A 108 9.14 -4.54 -12.09
C GLY A 108 9.83 -4.77 -13.42
N GLY A 109 10.93 -4.07 -13.61
CA GLY A 109 11.60 -3.98 -14.89
C GLY A 109 13.00 -3.41 -14.76
N GLN A 110 13.63 -3.22 -15.91
CA GLN A 110 14.95 -2.62 -16.05
C GLN A 110 14.87 -1.46 -17.04
N ALA A 111 15.75 -0.48 -16.88
CA ALA A 111 15.88 0.65 -17.80
C ALA A 111 17.36 0.92 -18.05
N ASP A 112 17.69 1.78 -19.03
CA ASP A 112 19.08 2.10 -19.33
C ASP A 112 19.71 3.00 -18.26
N SER A 113 18.90 3.80 -17.56
CA SER A 113 19.36 4.69 -16.49
C SER A 113 18.28 5.00 -15.45
N VAL A 114 18.69 5.45 -14.26
CA VAL A 114 17.78 5.88 -13.19
C VAL A 114 16.97 7.11 -13.63
N ASP A 115 17.57 7.99 -14.43
CA ASP A 115 16.92 9.19 -14.96
C ASP A 115 15.81 8.83 -15.95
N GLU A 116 16.00 7.78 -16.76
CA GLU A 116 14.95 7.27 -17.65
C GLU A 116 13.74 6.74 -16.87
N ILE A 117 13.97 6.06 -15.76
CA ILE A 117 12.89 5.59 -14.87
C ILE A 117 12.15 6.80 -14.28
N GLY A 118 12.89 7.84 -13.88
CA GLY A 118 12.32 9.11 -13.43
C GLY A 118 11.42 9.75 -14.49
N LEU A 119 11.91 9.87 -15.73
CA LEU A 119 11.14 10.43 -16.85
C LEU A 119 9.91 9.57 -17.19
N ALA A 120 10.07 8.26 -17.30
CA ALA A 120 9.00 7.37 -17.74
C ALA A 120 7.90 7.19 -16.69
N ILE A 121 8.27 7.08 -15.41
CA ILE A 121 7.33 6.78 -14.33
C ILE A 121 6.98 8.03 -13.55
N VAL A 122 7.96 8.79 -13.05
CA VAL A 122 7.67 9.94 -12.18
C VAL A 122 7.02 11.08 -12.96
N GLU A 123 7.58 11.46 -14.11
CA GLU A 123 6.96 12.52 -14.93
C GLU A 123 5.62 12.06 -15.54
N GLY A 124 5.52 10.80 -15.98
CA GLY A 124 4.26 10.22 -16.45
C GLY A 124 3.15 10.23 -15.40
N MET A 125 3.48 9.96 -14.13
CA MET A 125 2.52 10.08 -13.01
C MET A 125 2.14 11.53 -12.73
N ALA A 126 3.12 12.45 -12.79
CA ALA A 126 2.87 13.88 -12.60
C ALA A 126 1.92 14.45 -13.68
N GLU A 127 2.03 14.00 -14.94
CA GLU A 127 1.08 14.36 -16.01
C GLU A 127 -0.35 13.89 -15.72
N MET A 128 -0.51 12.82 -14.94
CA MET A 128 -1.81 12.34 -14.46
C MET A 128 -2.28 13.02 -13.16
N GLY A 129 -1.52 13.99 -12.65
CA GLY A 129 -1.80 14.69 -11.39
C GLY A 129 -1.43 13.89 -10.15
N ILE A 130 -0.56 12.88 -10.28
CA ILE A 130 -0.07 12.06 -9.17
C ILE A 130 1.35 12.50 -8.86
N GLU A 131 1.54 13.13 -7.70
CA GLU A 131 2.86 13.56 -7.25
C GLU A 131 3.59 12.42 -6.53
N MET A 132 4.88 12.28 -6.80
CA MET A 132 5.75 11.30 -6.16
C MET A 132 6.72 12.01 -5.21
N VAL A 133 6.90 11.46 -4.01
CA VAL A 133 7.75 12.02 -2.96
C VAL A 133 8.81 11.01 -2.56
N ASP A 134 10.08 11.44 -2.52
CA ASP A 134 11.17 10.61 -2.01
C ASP A 134 10.97 10.26 -0.53
N ILE A 135 11.12 8.98 -0.20
CA ILE A 135 11.02 8.45 1.17
C ILE A 135 12.16 7.48 1.44
N GLY A 136 12.48 7.29 2.72
CA GLY A 136 13.45 6.26 3.12
C GLY A 136 12.87 4.85 3.00
N VAL A 137 13.74 3.86 2.79
CA VAL A 137 13.32 2.44 2.63
C VAL A 137 12.51 1.93 3.83
N ASP A 138 12.84 2.37 5.04
CA ASP A 138 12.14 1.95 6.26
C ASP A 138 10.66 2.36 6.22
N ARG A 139 10.38 3.56 5.67
CA ARG A 139 9.01 4.02 5.51
C ARG A 139 8.29 3.22 4.45
N ALA A 140 8.95 2.96 3.32
CA ALA A 140 8.41 2.15 2.24
C ALA A 140 8.04 0.74 2.73
N LEU A 141 8.93 0.09 3.47
CA LEU A 141 8.68 -1.23 4.07
C LEU A 141 7.52 -1.20 5.07
N THR A 142 7.41 -0.12 5.87
CA THR A 142 6.28 0.06 6.79
C THR A 142 4.95 0.12 6.04
N GLU A 143 4.87 0.89 4.95
CA GLU A 143 3.64 0.99 4.15
C GLU A 143 3.33 -0.33 3.41
N LEU A 144 4.35 -1.01 2.87
CA LEU A 144 4.18 -2.33 2.27
C LEU A 144 3.69 -3.37 3.25
N GLN A 145 4.19 -3.38 4.48
CA GLN A 145 3.71 -4.27 5.54
C GLN A 145 2.25 -3.99 5.89
N ARG A 146 1.84 -2.72 5.93
CA ARG A 146 0.43 -2.35 6.13
C ARG A 146 -0.42 -2.85 4.97
N ALA A 147 -0.04 -2.55 3.72
CA ALA A 147 -0.76 -2.99 2.52
C ALA A 147 -0.86 -4.52 2.44
N TYR A 148 0.21 -5.23 2.79
CA TYR A 148 0.23 -6.67 2.89
C TYR A 148 -0.79 -7.18 3.90
N HIS A 149 -0.82 -6.60 5.11
CA HIS A 149 -1.79 -6.97 6.14
C HIS A 149 -3.23 -6.72 5.67
N THR A 150 -3.51 -5.55 5.10
CA THR A 150 -4.82 -5.22 4.51
C THR A 150 -5.22 -6.25 3.44
N THR A 151 -4.28 -6.72 2.62
CA THR A 151 -4.53 -7.74 1.59
C THR A 151 -5.01 -9.06 2.22
N LEU A 152 -4.34 -9.49 3.29
CA LEU A 152 -4.67 -10.70 4.02
C LEU A 152 -6.02 -10.59 4.71
N GLU A 153 -6.31 -9.46 5.37
CA GLU A 153 -7.59 -9.19 6.03
C GLU A 153 -8.76 -9.14 5.04
N ALA A 154 -8.53 -8.55 3.85
CA ALA A 154 -9.46 -8.58 2.73
C ALA A 154 -9.62 -9.99 2.10
N LYS A 155 -8.85 -10.98 2.56
CA LYS A 155 -8.79 -12.36 2.03
C LYS A 155 -8.48 -12.41 0.54
N ARG A 156 -7.70 -11.43 0.07
CA ARG A 156 -7.24 -11.36 -1.31
C ARG A 156 -5.95 -12.17 -1.46
N ARG A 157 -5.64 -12.54 -2.70
CA ARG A 157 -4.34 -13.13 -3.03
C ARG A 157 -3.39 -12.02 -3.41
N LEU A 158 -2.16 -12.11 -2.92
CA LEU A 158 -1.08 -11.25 -3.36
C LEU A 158 -0.79 -11.49 -4.86
N PRO A 159 -0.42 -10.43 -5.60
CA PRO A 159 0.09 -10.58 -6.95
C PRO A 159 1.32 -11.50 -6.97
N PHE A 160 1.44 -12.35 -8.00
CA PHE A 160 2.60 -13.23 -8.15
C PHE A 160 3.89 -12.45 -8.34
N SER A 161 3.83 -11.32 -9.04
CA SER A 161 4.94 -10.40 -9.21
C SER A 161 5.45 -9.87 -7.87
N PHE A 162 4.54 -9.45 -6.97
CA PHE A 162 4.93 -8.97 -5.64
C PHE A 162 5.75 -10.01 -4.87
N MET A 163 5.32 -11.28 -4.89
CA MET A 163 6.07 -12.36 -4.22
C MET A 163 7.46 -12.58 -4.83
N ALA A 164 7.61 -12.41 -6.15
CA ALA A 164 8.90 -12.54 -6.82
C ALA A 164 9.85 -11.37 -6.49
N TRP A 165 9.31 -10.18 -6.26
CA TRP A 165 10.08 -8.97 -5.96
C TRP A 165 10.30 -8.73 -4.46
N GLN A 166 9.69 -9.50 -3.57
CA GLN A 166 9.72 -9.24 -2.12
C GLN A 166 11.16 -9.10 -1.57
N ALA A 167 12.06 -10.02 -1.93
CA ALA A 167 13.46 -9.97 -1.48
C ALA A 167 14.22 -8.73 -1.99
N TRP A 168 13.75 -8.12 -3.07
CA TRP A 168 14.30 -6.89 -3.65
C TRP A 168 13.73 -5.62 -3.01
N LEU A 169 12.67 -5.70 -2.23
CA LEU A 169 12.10 -4.54 -1.54
C LEU A 169 12.85 -4.23 -0.23
N GLU A 170 13.48 -5.23 0.38
CA GLU A 170 14.27 -5.13 1.61
C GLU A 170 15.68 -4.54 1.38
N GLY A 171 16.45 -4.31 2.44
CA GLY A 171 17.86 -3.89 2.36
C GLY A 171 18.15 -2.54 2.98
N GLU A 172 19.42 -2.18 3.02
CA GLU A 172 19.89 -0.93 3.66
C GLU A 172 19.73 0.27 2.73
N ASP A 173 19.34 1.40 3.32
CA ASP A 173 19.25 2.69 2.66
C ASP A 173 20.56 3.49 2.86
N PRO A 174 21.34 3.73 1.81
CA PRO A 174 22.53 4.57 1.93
C PRO A 174 22.18 6.07 2.02
N TYR A 175 20.92 6.46 1.80
CA TYR A 175 20.50 7.84 1.70
C TYR A 175 19.68 8.28 2.92
N VAL A 176 19.99 9.47 3.43
CA VAL A 176 19.20 10.10 4.49
C VAL A 176 18.18 11.02 3.83
N VAL A 177 16.94 10.56 3.73
CA VAL A 177 15.83 11.42 3.29
C VAL A 177 15.54 12.46 4.37
N THR A 178 15.45 13.72 3.96
CA THR A 178 15.14 14.82 4.88
C THR A 178 13.68 14.70 5.31
N SER A 179 13.46 14.25 6.55
CA SER A 179 12.13 14.19 7.14
C SER A 179 11.88 15.42 8.01
N PHE A 180 10.68 15.97 7.92
CA PHE A 180 10.23 17.04 8.81
C PHE A 180 9.39 16.43 9.91
N THR A 181 9.84 16.55 11.16
CA THR A 181 9.02 16.13 12.30
C THR A 181 7.85 17.09 12.45
N LEU A 182 6.63 16.59 12.29
CA LEU A 182 5.43 17.38 12.54
C LEU A 182 5.34 17.71 14.04
N PRO A 183 4.99 18.96 14.41
CA PRO A 183 4.79 19.32 15.80
C PRO A 183 3.63 18.51 16.37
N HIS A 184 3.81 17.94 17.57
CA HIS A 184 2.68 17.34 18.28
C HIS A 184 1.82 18.46 18.87
N ILE A 185 0.58 18.56 18.40
CA ILE A 185 -0.40 19.56 18.84
C ILE A 185 -1.58 18.81 19.46
N SER A 186 -1.96 19.13 20.70
CA SER A 186 -3.21 18.60 21.24
C SER A 186 -4.41 19.45 20.78
N ALA A 187 -5.51 18.78 20.43
CA ALA A 187 -6.73 19.47 20.01
C ALA A 187 -7.31 20.38 21.11
N GLN A 188 -7.03 20.07 22.38
CA GLN A 188 -7.48 20.83 23.55
C GLN A 188 -6.73 22.16 23.69
N GLU A 189 -5.47 22.22 23.28
CA GLU A 189 -4.64 23.43 23.36
C GLU A 189 -4.87 24.39 22.17
N ARG A 190 -5.56 23.93 21.12
CA ARG A 190 -5.80 24.67 19.88
C ARG A 190 -7.26 24.64 19.44
N THR A 191 -8.17 24.90 20.37
CA THR A 191 -9.62 24.95 20.09
C THR A 191 -9.96 25.99 19.02
N ASP A 192 -9.15 27.05 18.92
CA ASP A 192 -9.24 28.09 17.89
C ASP A 192 -8.93 27.58 16.48
N LEU A 193 -7.91 26.72 16.32
CA LEU A 193 -7.60 26.09 15.03
C LEU A 193 -8.63 25.01 14.70
N LEU A 194 -9.11 24.26 15.69
CA LEU A 194 -10.15 23.26 15.48
C LEU A 194 -11.46 23.88 15.00
N ALA A 195 -11.80 25.07 15.50
CA ALA A 195 -12.99 25.80 15.07
C ALA A 195 -12.93 26.30 13.62
N ARG A 196 -11.77 26.21 12.96
CA ARG A 196 -11.49 26.63 11.59
C ARG A 196 -10.95 25.47 10.75
N CYS A 197 -11.20 24.22 11.15
CA CYS A 197 -10.69 23.08 10.41
C CYS A 197 -11.37 22.93 9.04
N ASP A 198 -12.58 23.49 8.89
CA ASP A 198 -13.31 23.59 7.63
C ASP A 198 -12.59 24.49 6.60
N ASP A 199 -11.88 25.53 7.03
CA ASP A 199 -11.02 26.35 6.16
C ASP A 199 -9.97 25.49 5.40
N LEU A 200 -9.61 24.29 5.90
CA LEU A 200 -8.68 23.40 5.20
C LEU A 200 -9.26 22.84 3.89
N LEU A 201 -10.58 22.77 3.76
CA LEU A 201 -11.24 22.30 2.55
C LEU A 201 -11.10 23.30 1.39
N ASP A 202 -10.75 24.56 1.69
CA ASP A 202 -10.50 25.60 0.69
C ASP A 202 -9.07 25.56 0.13
N LEU A 203 -8.20 24.69 0.66
CA LEU A 203 -6.85 24.51 0.13
C LEU A 203 -6.89 23.84 -1.26
N GLU A 204 -5.93 24.20 -2.12
CA GLU A 204 -5.87 23.70 -3.50
C GLU A 204 -5.80 22.15 -3.54
N GLU A 205 -5.14 21.55 -2.55
CA GLU A 205 -4.98 20.10 -2.36
C GLU A 205 -6.32 19.37 -2.10
N PHE A 206 -7.35 20.07 -1.61
CA PHE A 206 -8.69 19.52 -1.41
C PHE A 206 -9.66 19.85 -2.56
N THR A 207 -9.20 20.59 -3.58
CA THR A 207 -10.04 20.98 -4.72
C THR A 207 -10.40 19.78 -5.60
N SER A 208 -9.50 18.79 -5.69
CA SER A 208 -9.73 17.56 -6.46
C SER A 208 -8.93 16.40 -5.89
N TRP A 209 -9.61 15.27 -5.66
CA TRP A 209 -8.95 13.99 -5.44
C TRP A 209 -9.08 13.16 -6.71
N PHE A 210 -7.99 12.55 -7.17
CA PHE A 210 -8.03 11.69 -8.33
C PHE A 210 -8.93 10.48 -8.03
N PHE A 211 -9.94 10.26 -8.87
CA PHE A 211 -10.78 9.07 -8.85
C PHE A 211 -10.68 8.41 -10.21
N ASP A 212 -10.50 7.08 -10.24
CA ASP A 212 -10.52 6.32 -11.49
C ASP A 212 -11.90 6.51 -12.17
N PRO A 213 -11.94 7.04 -13.41
CA PRO A 213 -13.19 7.20 -14.15
C PRO A 213 -13.99 5.89 -14.32
N GLU A 214 -13.32 4.74 -14.38
CA GLU A 214 -13.98 3.43 -14.46
C GLU A 214 -14.70 3.08 -13.16
N GLU A 215 -14.15 3.45 -11.99
CA GLU A 215 -14.81 3.30 -10.68
C GLU A 215 -16.01 4.24 -10.52
N LEU A 216 -16.01 5.38 -11.23
CA LEU A 216 -17.12 6.32 -11.25
C LEU A 216 -18.28 5.90 -12.18
N LYS A 217 -18.06 4.94 -13.09
CA LYS A 217 -19.10 4.46 -14.02
C LYS A 217 -20.29 3.87 -13.25
N GLY A 218 -21.48 4.42 -13.54
CA GLY A 218 -22.73 4.00 -12.88
C GLY A 218 -23.07 4.79 -11.61
N LEU A 219 -22.12 5.51 -11.02
CA LEU A 219 -22.38 6.46 -9.93
C LEU A 219 -22.77 7.86 -10.44
N GLU A 220 -22.57 8.14 -11.73
CA GLU A 220 -22.90 9.38 -12.42
C GLU A 220 -24.32 9.91 -12.11
N ARG A 221 -25.31 9.01 -12.03
CA ARG A 221 -26.71 9.36 -11.73
C ARG A 221 -26.92 9.81 -10.28
N ARG A 222 -26.09 9.32 -9.35
CA ARG A 222 -26.09 9.71 -7.94
C ARG A 222 -25.33 11.02 -7.76
N PHE A 223 -24.17 11.18 -8.40
CA PHE A 223 -23.41 12.43 -8.38
C PHE A 223 -24.15 13.60 -9.00
N ARG A 224 -24.90 13.40 -10.09
CA ARG A 224 -25.73 14.46 -10.70
C ARG A 224 -26.82 15.02 -9.77
N LYS A 225 -27.15 14.34 -8.66
CA LYS A 225 -28.05 14.85 -7.60
C LYS A 225 -27.31 15.64 -6.51
N LEU A 226 -25.99 15.48 -6.44
CA LEU A 226 -25.09 16.15 -5.51
C LEU A 226 -24.41 17.36 -6.15
N VAL A 227 -24.29 17.41 -7.49
CA VAL A 227 -23.80 18.59 -8.20
C VAL A 227 -24.76 19.78 -7.92
N PRO A 228 -24.26 20.86 -7.29
CA PRO A 228 -25.04 22.04 -7.04
C PRO A 228 -25.57 22.61 -8.38
N ARG A 229 -26.88 22.87 -8.47
CA ARG A 229 -27.42 23.75 -9.53
C ARG A 229 -27.07 25.19 -9.14
N GLU A 230 -26.63 26.03 -10.07
CA GLU A 230 -26.34 27.45 -9.79
C GLU A 230 -27.37 28.06 -8.81
N GLY A 231 -26.89 28.46 -7.61
CA GLY A 231 -27.70 28.92 -6.48
C GLY A 231 -27.94 27.91 -5.34
N THR A 232 -27.18 26.81 -5.22
CA THR A 232 -27.33 25.81 -4.15
C THR A 232 -26.29 25.85 -3.03
N ASP A 233 -25.34 26.78 -3.05
CA ASP A 233 -24.37 26.96 -1.95
C ASP A 233 -25.08 27.22 -0.62
N ASP A 234 -26.06 28.13 -0.59
CA ASP A 234 -26.88 28.42 0.60
C ASP A 234 -27.65 27.18 1.11
N ALA A 235 -28.03 26.27 0.22
CA ALA A 235 -28.81 25.07 0.56
C ALA A 235 -27.94 23.94 1.12
N VAL A 236 -26.72 23.80 0.61
CA VAL A 236 -25.72 22.85 1.12
C VAL A 236 -25.19 23.34 2.47
N GLU A 237 -24.88 24.63 2.59
CA GLU A 237 -24.43 25.26 3.83
C GLU A 237 -25.50 25.12 4.93
N ALA A 238 -26.78 25.29 4.60
CA ALA A 238 -27.89 25.07 5.53
C ALA A 238 -28.02 23.61 5.99
N LEU A 239 -27.77 22.64 5.10
CA LEU A 239 -27.83 21.21 5.41
C LEU A 239 -26.67 20.76 6.30
N VAL A 240 -25.46 21.24 6.01
CA VAL A 240 -24.27 20.99 6.83
C VAL A 240 -24.46 21.63 8.21
N THR A 241 -24.94 22.87 8.27
CA THR A 241 -25.28 23.55 9.53
C THR A 241 -26.35 22.80 10.34
N GLN A 242 -27.37 22.22 9.68
CA GLN A 242 -28.39 21.40 10.35
C GLN A 242 -27.84 20.07 10.88
N GLY A 243 -26.92 19.45 10.14
CA GLY A 243 -26.23 18.23 10.57
C GLY A 243 -25.37 18.47 11.80
N ILE A 244 -24.59 19.56 11.80
CA ILE A 244 -23.74 19.96 12.92
C ILE A 244 -24.57 20.30 14.15
N ARG A 245 -25.67 21.06 14.02
CA ARG A 245 -26.57 21.36 15.16
C ARG A 245 -27.19 20.09 15.78
N ARG A 246 -27.58 19.11 14.98
CA ARG A 246 -28.11 17.83 15.50
C ARG A 246 -27.08 17.01 16.27
N ILE A 247 -25.80 17.15 15.95
CA ILE A 247 -24.71 16.44 16.64
C ILE A 247 -24.31 17.19 17.91
N VAL A 248 -24.31 18.53 17.87
CA VAL A 248 -23.92 19.38 19.00
C VAL A 248 -25.02 19.45 20.08
N ASP A 249 -26.28 19.52 19.68
CA ASP A 249 -27.39 19.69 20.64
C ASP A 249 -27.90 18.37 21.22
N GLY A 250 -27.52 17.22 20.66
CA GLY A 250 -28.01 15.88 21.07
C GLY A 250 -29.54 15.75 21.02
N PRO A 251 -30.11 14.56 21.27
CA PRO A 251 -31.54 14.44 21.54
C PRO A 251 -31.94 15.08 22.87
#